data_AF-A0A819G743-F1
#
_entry.id   AF-A0A819G743-F1
#
_cell.length_a   1.000
_cell.length_b   1.000
_cell.length_c   1.000
_cell.angle_alpha   90.00
_cell.angle_beta   90.00
_cell.angle_gamma   90.00
#
_symmetry.space_group_name_H-M   'P 1'
#
loop_
_entity.id
_entity.type
_entity.pdbx_description
1 polymer ?
#
loop_
_entity_poly.entity_id
_entity_poly.type
_entity_poly.pdbx_seq_one_letter_code
_entity_poly.pdbx_strand_id
1 'polypeptide(L)'
;MNRGNAMFLSDGIEVGHIFRGNLAIFVRASSSLLNEDLTPAAFWLTNPNNIVEFNAVAGITHYGYWYRLSNKTEGLSLLTNPNYCPNRQPFGRFYNNSVHSTGRFGVWIYPEYAPTISGDCNDMQPSQAILEGLVSWKNNKGIELVMTRTTQIKNAVVFDNADIGVAYITAVGHQETNPPYLRATFYDTDNGSSVIDSIIIGDAGISSTPIVPSTAGLVGK
;
A
#
# COMPACT_ATOMS: atom_id res chain seq x y z
N MET A 1 12.52 -20.68 9.55
CA MET A 1 12.48 -19.73 8.42
C MET A 1 11.06 -19.69 7.92
N ASN A 2 10.41 -18.52 7.86
CA ASN A 2 9.02 -18.43 7.42
C ASN A 2 8.95 -18.50 5.89
N ARG A 3 8.11 -19.38 5.35
CA ARG A 3 7.91 -19.61 3.91
C ARG A 3 6.45 -19.35 3.57
N GLY A 4 6.20 -18.45 2.62
CA GLY A 4 4.87 -17.90 2.37
C GLY A 4 4.64 -16.62 3.18
N ASN A 5 3.38 -16.19 3.28
CA ASN A 5 3.01 -14.96 4.00
C ASN A 5 3.20 -15.09 5.52
N ALA A 6 3.45 -13.98 6.23
CA ALA A 6 3.60 -14.01 7.69
C ALA A 6 2.31 -13.71 8.45
N MET A 7 1.74 -12.53 8.27
CA MET A 7 0.44 -12.14 8.82
C MET A 7 -0.45 -11.74 7.65
N PHE A 8 -1.56 -12.43 7.46
CA PHE A 8 -2.44 -12.16 6.32
C PHE A 8 -3.92 -12.20 6.70
N LEU A 9 -4.70 -11.39 5.97
CA LEU A 9 -6.16 -11.44 5.87
C LEU A 9 -6.51 -12.05 4.51
N SER A 10 -7.69 -12.68 4.38
CA SER A 10 -7.99 -13.53 3.21
C SER A 10 -8.98 -12.86 2.27
N ASP A 11 -10.16 -12.54 2.76
CA ASP A 11 -11.33 -12.37 1.89
C ASP A 11 -11.72 -10.90 1.67
N GLY A 12 -11.12 -9.98 2.44
CA GLY A 12 -11.35 -8.55 2.35
C GLY A 12 -12.53 -8.05 3.19
N ILE A 13 -13.17 -8.91 3.98
CA ILE A 13 -14.25 -8.52 4.92
C ILE A 13 -13.70 -8.27 6.34
N GLU A 14 -12.46 -8.67 6.60
CA GLU A 14 -11.82 -8.66 7.91
C GLU A 14 -11.40 -7.23 8.32
N VAL A 15 -12.11 -6.67 9.29
CA VAL A 15 -11.94 -5.29 9.77
C VAL A 15 -11.72 -5.22 11.29
N GLY A 16 -11.15 -4.12 11.75
CA GLY A 16 -11.01 -3.82 13.18
C GLY A 16 -9.92 -4.64 13.88
N HIS A 17 -9.09 -5.38 13.14
CA HIS A 17 -7.95 -6.09 13.71
C HIS A 17 -6.85 -5.11 14.12
N ILE A 18 -6.09 -5.51 15.15
CA ILE A 18 -4.97 -4.73 15.69
C ILE A 18 -3.69 -5.53 15.52
N PHE A 19 -2.86 -5.10 14.57
CA PHE A 19 -1.48 -5.55 14.38
C PHE A 19 -0.55 -4.51 15.02
N ARG A 20 -0.17 -4.75 16.28
CA ARG A 20 0.63 -3.82 17.06
C ARG A 20 1.91 -4.46 17.60
N GLY A 21 3.06 -3.80 17.39
CA GLY A 21 4.32 -4.20 18.04
C GLY A 21 4.92 -5.51 17.53
N ASN A 22 4.56 -5.94 16.33
CA ASN A 22 5.06 -7.20 15.76
C ASN A 22 6.41 -7.00 15.05
N LEU A 23 7.23 -8.06 15.06
CA LEU A 23 8.48 -8.14 14.31
C LEU A 23 8.39 -9.28 13.28
N ALA A 24 8.42 -8.93 11.99
CA ALA A 24 8.43 -9.89 10.90
C ALA A 24 9.80 -9.90 10.20
N ILE A 25 10.52 -11.03 10.30
CA ILE A 25 11.86 -11.16 9.73
C ILE A 25 12.02 -12.40 8.87
N PHE A 26 12.84 -12.32 7.81
CA PHE A 26 13.23 -13.46 6.97
C PHE A 26 12.06 -14.23 6.35
N VAL A 27 11.04 -13.52 5.85
CA VAL A 27 9.91 -14.13 5.13
C VAL A 27 10.30 -14.39 3.67
N ARG A 28 10.19 -15.66 3.26
CA ARG A 28 10.69 -16.19 1.97
C ARG A 28 9.56 -16.72 1.12
N ALA A 29 9.70 -16.60 -0.20
CA ALA A 29 8.80 -17.23 -1.14
C ALA A 29 8.72 -18.74 -0.92
N SER A 30 7.53 -19.30 -1.14
CA SER A 30 7.25 -20.72 -1.10
C SER A 30 6.58 -21.14 -2.39
N SER A 31 7.07 -22.20 -3.01
CA SER A 31 6.44 -22.83 -4.18
C SER A 31 5.63 -24.08 -3.82
N SER A 32 5.46 -24.35 -2.52
CA SER A 32 4.81 -25.57 -2.01
C SER A 32 3.48 -25.31 -1.29
N LEU A 33 3.02 -24.06 -1.27
CA LEU A 33 1.79 -23.63 -0.62
C LEU A 33 0.83 -23.03 -1.66
N LEU A 34 0.16 -21.92 -1.35
CA LEU A 34 -0.74 -21.26 -2.29
C LEU A 34 0.04 -20.46 -3.34
N ASN A 35 -0.59 -20.13 -4.46
CA ASN A 35 0.06 -19.36 -5.53
C ASN A 35 0.58 -18.01 -5.03
N GLU A 36 -0.10 -17.42 -4.05
CA GLU A 36 0.23 -16.13 -3.48
C GLU A 36 1.42 -16.20 -2.51
N ASP A 37 1.82 -17.40 -2.09
CA ASP A 37 3.06 -17.62 -1.33
C ASP A 37 4.31 -17.59 -2.21
N LEU A 38 4.17 -17.55 -3.53
CA LEU A 38 5.28 -17.28 -4.46
C LEU A 38 5.77 -15.83 -4.34
N THR A 39 4.91 -14.91 -3.90
CA THR A 39 5.21 -13.47 -3.72
C THR A 39 4.74 -12.98 -2.34
N PRO A 40 5.40 -13.42 -1.25
CA PRO A 40 4.87 -13.24 0.10
C PRO A 40 5.01 -11.81 0.64
N ALA A 41 4.12 -11.44 1.55
CA ALA A 41 4.22 -10.26 2.37
C ALA A 41 4.49 -10.57 3.85
N ALA A 42 5.10 -9.64 4.58
CA ALA A 42 5.07 -9.69 6.06
C ALA A 42 3.66 -9.42 6.56
N PHE A 43 3.01 -8.40 6.00
CA PHE A 43 1.62 -8.08 6.25
C PHE A 43 0.88 -8.05 4.92
N TRP A 44 0.01 -9.03 4.69
CA TRP A 44 -0.92 -9.00 3.58
C TRP A 44 -2.31 -8.63 4.09
N LEU A 45 -2.73 -7.42 3.77
CA LEU A 45 -3.95 -6.80 4.24
C LEU A 45 -4.93 -6.69 3.07
N THR A 46 -6.02 -7.45 3.12
CA THR A 46 -7.06 -7.44 2.08
C THR A 46 -8.17 -6.42 2.36
N ASN A 47 -8.11 -5.76 3.52
CA ASN A 47 -9.00 -4.69 3.91
C ASN A 47 -8.22 -3.57 4.62
N PRO A 48 -8.41 -2.29 4.26
CA PRO A 48 -7.65 -1.18 4.82
C PRO A 48 -8.10 -0.78 6.23
N ASN A 49 -9.31 -1.17 6.65
CA ASN A 49 -9.91 -0.75 7.91
C ASN A 49 -9.41 -1.60 9.09
N ASN A 50 -8.10 -1.59 9.29
CA ASN A 50 -7.39 -2.30 10.35
C ASN A 50 -6.33 -1.38 10.98
N ILE A 51 -5.95 -1.64 12.23
CA ILE A 51 -4.91 -0.90 12.94
C ILE A 51 -3.59 -1.64 12.76
N VAL A 52 -2.62 -0.99 12.11
CA VAL A 52 -1.28 -1.51 11.85
C VAL A 52 -0.28 -0.48 12.37
N GLU A 53 0.30 -0.72 13.54
CA GLU A 53 1.20 0.26 14.15
C GLU A 53 2.34 -0.32 14.97
N PHE A 54 3.43 0.44 15.08
CA PHE A 54 4.62 0.06 15.84
C PHE A 54 5.23 -1.28 15.41
N ASN A 55 4.99 -1.72 14.17
CA ASN A 55 5.53 -2.97 13.66
C ASN A 55 6.89 -2.73 12.98
N ALA A 56 7.72 -3.76 12.94
CA ALA A 56 8.99 -3.76 12.23
C ALA A 56 9.07 -4.94 11.25
N VAL A 57 9.51 -4.66 10.03
CA VAL A 57 9.70 -5.66 8.98
C VAL A 57 11.14 -5.61 8.46
N ALA A 58 11.81 -6.77 8.41
CA ALA A 58 13.19 -6.85 7.94
C ALA A 58 13.48 -8.11 7.09
N GLY A 59 14.20 -7.93 5.98
CA GLY A 59 14.80 -9.04 5.24
C GLY A 59 13.76 -9.94 4.57
N ILE A 60 12.99 -9.37 3.65
CA ILE A 60 11.88 -10.03 2.97
C ILE A 60 12.15 -10.22 1.48
N THR A 61 11.66 -11.32 0.90
CA THR A 61 11.87 -11.55 -0.54
C THR A 61 11.05 -10.63 -1.44
N HIS A 62 9.84 -10.23 -1.01
CA HIS A 62 8.91 -9.47 -1.84
C HIS A 62 8.36 -8.23 -1.11
N TYR A 63 7.28 -8.36 -0.34
CA TYR A 63 6.52 -7.20 0.14
C TYR A 63 6.60 -7.03 1.65
N GLY A 64 6.83 -5.82 2.15
CA GLY A 64 6.74 -5.55 3.57
C GLY A 64 5.28 -5.49 4.03
N TYR A 65 4.63 -4.37 3.74
CA TYR A 65 3.21 -4.17 3.92
C TYR A 65 2.52 -4.14 2.56
N TRP A 66 1.64 -5.10 2.31
CA TRP A 66 0.88 -5.19 1.08
C TRP A 66 -0.61 -5.02 1.38
N TYR A 67 -1.17 -3.89 0.98
CA TYR A 67 -2.61 -3.70 0.93
C TYR A 67 -3.12 -4.14 -0.45
N ARG A 68 -3.62 -5.38 -0.52
CA ARG A 68 -4.23 -5.94 -1.72
C ARG A 68 -5.73 -5.67 -1.70
N LEU A 69 -6.15 -4.52 -2.20
CA LEU A 69 -7.52 -4.05 -2.03
C LEU A 69 -8.35 -4.31 -3.28
N SER A 70 -9.15 -5.38 -3.23
CA SER A 70 -10.05 -5.75 -4.32
C SER A 70 -11.32 -4.87 -4.34
N ASN A 71 -11.96 -4.78 -5.51
CA ASN A 71 -13.22 -4.06 -5.67
C ASN A 71 -14.42 -4.78 -5.05
N LYS A 72 -14.28 -6.08 -4.77
CA LYS A 72 -15.24 -6.95 -4.12
C LYS A 72 -14.49 -7.89 -3.18
N THR A 73 -15.20 -8.44 -2.21
CA THR A 73 -14.69 -9.54 -1.38
C THR A 73 -14.38 -10.77 -2.24
N GLU A 74 -13.51 -11.61 -1.72
CA GLU A 74 -13.11 -12.86 -2.36
C GLU A 74 -13.57 -14.07 -1.55
N GLY A 75 -13.33 -15.28 -2.06
CA GLY A 75 -13.68 -16.51 -1.36
C GLY A 75 -15.18 -16.63 -1.06
N LEU A 76 -15.49 -17.22 0.10
CA LEU A 76 -16.88 -17.41 0.55
C LEU A 76 -17.55 -16.10 0.94
N SER A 77 -16.75 -15.08 1.31
CA SER A 77 -17.25 -13.77 1.70
C SER A 77 -17.93 -13.03 0.55
N LEU A 78 -17.63 -13.35 -0.71
CA LEU A 78 -18.35 -12.83 -1.88
C LEU A 78 -19.82 -13.24 -1.90
N LEU A 79 -20.13 -14.46 -1.46
CA LEU A 79 -21.49 -15.00 -1.47
C LEU A 79 -22.36 -14.37 -0.37
N THR A 80 -21.76 -14.06 0.77
CA THR A 80 -22.45 -13.51 1.94
C THR A 80 -22.48 -11.99 1.95
N ASN A 81 -21.49 -11.33 1.34
CA ASN A 81 -21.33 -9.87 1.33
C ASN A 81 -21.03 -9.31 -0.07
N PRO A 82 -21.90 -9.55 -1.08
CA PRO A 82 -21.62 -9.16 -2.48
C PRO A 82 -21.55 -7.64 -2.70
N ASN A 83 -22.06 -6.85 -1.76
CA ASN A 83 -22.07 -5.40 -1.80
C ASN A 83 -20.98 -4.76 -0.92
N TYR A 84 -20.02 -5.55 -0.44
CA TYR A 84 -18.88 -5.03 0.30
C TYR A 84 -17.70 -4.78 -0.65
N CYS A 85 -17.09 -3.58 -0.56
CA CYS A 85 -16.00 -3.16 -1.43
C CYS A 85 -14.76 -2.78 -0.59
N PRO A 86 -13.76 -3.68 -0.47
CA PRO A 86 -12.56 -3.42 0.32
C PRO A 86 -11.79 -2.15 -0.11
N ASN A 87 -11.68 -1.90 -1.41
CA ASN A 87 -11.03 -0.70 -1.97
C ASN A 87 -11.77 0.64 -1.68
N ARG A 88 -12.98 0.59 -1.10
CA ARG A 88 -13.76 1.76 -0.67
C ARG A 88 -13.72 1.99 0.83
N GLN A 89 -13.32 0.99 1.60
CA GLN A 89 -13.39 1.08 3.06
C GLN A 89 -12.52 2.23 3.58
N PRO A 90 -12.98 2.95 4.62
CA PRO A 90 -12.16 3.92 5.33
C PRO A 90 -10.83 3.30 5.75
N PHE A 91 -9.76 4.08 5.66
CA PHE A 91 -8.46 3.61 6.08
C PHE A 91 -8.43 3.54 7.61
N GLY A 92 -7.99 2.41 8.14
CA GLY A 92 -7.69 2.29 9.55
C GLY A 92 -6.44 3.10 9.90
N ARG A 93 -5.70 2.65 10.92
CA ARG A 93 -4.49 3.36 11.37
C ARG A 93 -3.25 2.69 10.79
N PHE A 94 -2.39 3.45 10.13
CA PHE A 94 -1.02 3.04 9.82
C PHE A 94 -0.05 4.02 10.49
N TYR A 95 0.60 3.61 11.57
CA TYR A 95 1.37 4.53 12.42
C TYR A 95 2.69 3.95 12.93
N ASN A 96 3.79 4.69 12.79
CA ASN A 96 5.11 4.34 13.33
C ASN A 96 5.57 2.91 13.01
N ASN A 97 5.34 2.48 11.77
CA ASN A 97 5.88 1.22 11.28
C ASN A 97 7.28 1.43 10.68
N SER A 98 8.08 0.36 10.63
CA SER A 98 9.38 0.35 9.96
C SER A 98 9.49 -0.83 9.01
N VAL A 99 10.11 -0.61 7.85
CA VAL A 99 10.33 -1.66 6.85
C VAL A 99 11.64 -1.50 6.12
N HIS A 100 12.40 -2.58 6.06
CA HIS A 100 13.65 -2.57 5.32
C HIS A 100 14.06 -3.90 4.72
N SER A 101 15.00 -3.81 3.77
CA SER A 101 15.60 -4.98 3.14
C SER A 101 14.56 -5.89 2.47
N THR A 102 13.56 -5.28 1.82
CA THR A 102 12.57 -6.00 1.01
C THR A 102 13.05 -6.10 -0.45
N GLY A 103 12.88 -7.27 -1.07
CA GLY A 103 13.26 -7.50 -2.46
C GLY A 103 12.36 -6.79 -3.49
N ARG A 104 11.19 -6.30 -3.07
CA ARG A 104 10.31 -5.45 -3.89
C ARG A 104 9.90 -4.19 -3.12
N PHE A 105 8.70 -4.16 -2.56
CA PHE A 105 8.12 -2.93 -1.99
C PHE A 105 8.15 -2.96 -0.47
N GLY A 106 8.58 -1.86 0.15
CA GLY A 106 8.41 -1.65 1.59
C GLY A 106 6.93 -1.56 1.95
N VAL A 107 6.21 -0.64 1.29
CA VAL A 107 4.74 -0.54 1.33
C VAL A 107 4.19 -0.56 -0.10
N TRP A 108 3.16 -1.36 -0.33
CA TRP A 108 2.49 -1.47 -1.62
C TRP A 108 0.97 -1.45 -1.47
N ILE A 109 0.31 -0.49 -2.11
CA ILE A 109 -1.15 -0.49 -2.28
C ILE A 109 -1.45 -0.77 -3.75
N TYR A 110 -2.13 -1.89 -4.01
CA TYR A 110 -2.44 -2.39 -5.36
C TYR A 110 -3.69 -3.28 -5.29
N PRO A 111 -4.54 -3.37 -6.33
CA PRO A 111 -4.46 -2.66 -7.61
C PRO A 111 -4.92 -1.21 -7.58
N GLU A 112 -5.82 -0.86 -6.66
CA GLU A 112 -6.42 0.47 -6.57
C GLU A 112 -6.91 0.75 -5.14
N TYR A 113 -7.03 2.03 -4.79
CA TYR A 113 -7.63 2.40 -3.51
C TYR A 113 -8.27 3.78 -3.57
N ALA A 114 -9.59 3.85 -3.39
CA ALA A 114 -10.34 5.10 -3.41
C ALA A 114 -11.34 5.11 -2.26
N PRO A 115 -10.84 5.34 -1.03
CA PRO A 115 -11.65 5.25 0.18
C PRO A 115 -12.73 6.33 0.23
N THR A 116 -13.84 5.97 0.85
CA THR A 116 -15.02 6.84 1.01
C THR A 116 -15.38 6.97 2.48
N ILE A 117 -16.27 7.92 2.81
CA ILE A 117 -16.69 8.15 4.19
C ILE A 117 -17.49 6.95 4.70
N SER A 118 -18.45 6.45 3.91
CA SER A 118 -19.28 5.32 4.35
C SER A 118 -18.63 3.95 4.12
N GLY A 119 -17.67 3.85 3.20
CA GLY A 119 -17.14 2.58 2.72
C GLY A 119 -18.05 1.85 1.71
N ASP A 120 -19.22 2.39 1.39
CA ASP A 120 -20.12 1.77 0.43
C ASP A 120 -19.55 1.81 -0.98
N CYS A 121 -19.83 0.75 -1.75
CA CYS A 121 -19.37 0.62 -3.14
C CYS A 121 -19.75 1.80 -4.05
N ASN A 122 -20.89 2.44 -3.77
CA ASN A 122 -21.48 3.51 -4.55
C ASN A 122 -21.25 4.90 -3.95
N ASP A 123 -20.66 4.99 -2.76
CA ASP A 123 -20.30 6.28 -2.19
C ASP A 123 -19.18 6.92 -3.04
N MET A 124 -19.27 8.23 -3.18
CA MET A 124 -18.34 9.04 -3.95
C MET A 124 -17.66 10.11 -3.08
N GLN A 125 -18.11 10.27 -1.83
CA GLN A 125 -17.53 11.18 -0.87
C GLN A 125 -16.20 10.61 -0.38
N PRO A 126 -15.06 11.21 -0.75
CA PRO A 126 -13.76 10.65 -0.40
C PRO A 126 -13.53 10.71 1.11
N SER A 127 -12.80 9.74 1.64
CA SER A 127 -12.17 9.84 2.97
C SER A 127 -10.64 9.85 2.82
N GLN A 128 -9.95 10.51 3.75
CA GLN A 128 -8.49 10.64 3.68
C GLN A 128 -7.82 9.42 4.31
N ALA A 129 -7.03 8.69 3.54
CA ALA A 129 -6.14 7.64 4.03
C ALA A 129 -4.76 8.23 4.35
N ILE A 130 -4.18 7.86 5.50
CA ILE A 130 -2.89 8.40 5.95
C ILE A 130 -1.94 7.26 6.36
N LEU A 131 -0.80 7.20 5.69
CA LEU A 131 0.37 6.42 6.09
C LEU A 131 1.28 7.34 6.93
N GLU A 132 1.26 7.19 8.24
CA GLU A 132 1.92 8.12 9.16
C GLU A 132 3.15 7.50 9.85
N GLY A 133 4.23 8.28 9.97
CA GLY A 133 5.38 7.92 10.82
C GLY A 133 6.23 6.76 10.29
N LEU A 134 6.11 6.44 9.00
CA LEU A 134 6.83 5.31 8.39
C LEU A 134 8.32 5.60 8.28
N VAL A 135 9.15 4.63 8.68
CA VAL A 135 10.58 4.61 8.32
C VAL A 135 10.83 3.48 7.31
N SER A 136 11.27 3.82 6.10
CA SER A 136 11.42 2.85 4.99
C SER A 136 12.78 2.98 4.30
N TRP A 137 13.60 1.92 4.34
CA TRP A 137 14.95 1.94 3.75
C TRP A 137 15.42 0.60 3.22
N LYS A 138 16.46 0.59 2.38
CA LYS A 138 17.06 -0.64 1.82
C LYS A 138 16.05 -1.56 1.11
N ASN A 139 14.93 -1.04 0.67
CA ASN A 139 13.98 -1.78 -0.15
C ASN A 139 14.35 -1.62 -1.63
N ASN A 140 13.78 -2.42 -2.53
CA ASN A 140 13.87 -2.09 -3.96
C ASN A 140 13.08 -0.78 -4.21
N LYS A 141 11.82 -0.73 -3.76
CA LYS A 141 11.02 0.49 -3.71
C LYS A 141 10.49 0.75 -2.29
N GLY A 142 10.55 1.99 -1.82
CA GLY A 142 10.13 2.36 -0.47
C GLY A 142 8.62 2.26 -0.27
N ILE A 143 7.87 3.07 -1.01
CA ILE A 143 6.40 3.13 -1.01
C ILE A 143 5.90 3.24 -2.45
N GLU A 144 4.98 2.37 -2.85
CA GLU A 144 4.27 2.49 -4.13
C GLU A 144 2.75 2.41 -3.93
N LEU A 145 2.05 3.45 -4.37
CA LEU A 145 0.60 3.60 -4.26
C LEU A 145 0.01 3.61 -5.67
N VAL A 146 -0.67 2.52 -6.04
CA VAL A 146 -1.20 2.31 -7.40
C VAL A 146 -2.69 2.68 -7.44
N MET A 147 -3.05 3.50 -8.43
CA MET A 147 -4.42 3.96 -8.71
C MET A 147 -5.15 4.43 -7.44
N THR A 148 -4.44 5.17 -6.58
CA THR A 148 -4.98 5.65 -5.33
C THR A 148 -5.55 7.05 -5.44
N ARG A 149 -6.62 7.32 -4.69
CA ARG A 149 -7.19 8.65 -4.47
C ARG A 149 -7.17 8.96 -2.97
N THR A 150 -6.98 10.23 -2.61
CA THR A 150 -7.01 10.72 -1.22
C THR A 150 -6.12 9.92 -0.26
N THR A 151 -4.89 9.62 -0.68
CA THR A 151 -3.86 8.95 0.15
C THR A 151 -2.71 9.90 0.47
N GLN A 152 -2.38 10.01 1.74
CA GLN A 152 -1.32 10.87 2.26
C GLN A 152 -0.19 10.05 2.88
N ILE A 153 1.03 10.50 2.67
CA ILE A 153 2.22 10.04 3.41
C ILE A 153 2.63 11.19 4.32
N LYS A 154 2.58 10.97 5.64
CA LYS A 154 2.82 12.00 6.65
C LYS A 154 3.94 11.60 7.60
N ASN A 155 4.80 12.55 7.98
CA ASN A 155 5.85 12.34 8.99
C ASN A 155 6.75 11.13 8.68
N ALA A 156 6.98 10.82 7.40
CA ALA A 156 7.73 9.65 6.98
C ALA A 156 9.22 9.96 6.77
N VAL A 157 10.07 8.96 6.96
CA VAL A 157 11.50 9.01 6.60
C VAL A 157 11.79 7.87 5.63
N VAL A 158 12.06 8.21 4.38
CA VAL A 158 12.26 7.25 3.28
C VAL A 158 13.62 7.50 2.63
N PHE A 159 14.53 6.52 2.67
CA PHE A 159 15.91 6.71 2.21
C PHE A 159 16.56 5.41 1.73
N ASP A 160 17.60 5.49 0.89
CA ASP A 160 18.46 4.34 0.54
C ASP A 160 17.66 3.13 0.00
N ASN A 161 16.66 3.41 -0.84
CA ASN A 161 15.88 2.40 -1.56
C ASN A 161 16.43 2.31 -2.99
N ALA A 162 16.58 1.10 -3.53
CA ALA A 162 17.39 0.86 -4.72
C ALA A 162 16.87 1.49 -6.03
N ASP A 163 15.55 1.72 -6.15
CA ASP A 163 14.92 2.21 -7.38
C ASP A 163 14.05 3.46 -7.17
N ILE A 164 13.06 3.42 -6.27
CA ILE A 164 12.18 4.56 -6.00
C ILE A 164 11.89 4.67 -4.50
N GLY A 165 12.01 5.88 -3.94
CA GLY A 165 11.60 6.16 -2.57
C GLY A 165 10.07 6.13 -2.43
N VAL A 166 9.38 7.01 -3.15
CA VAL A 166 7.91 7.12 -3.13
C VAL A 166 7.36 7.26 -4.54
N ALA A 167 6.40 6.42 -4.90
CA ALA A 167 5.71 6.46 -6.19
C ALA A 167 4.19 6.49 -6.02
N TYR A 168 3.54 7.43 -6.70
CA TYR A 168 2.12 7.40 -7.03
C TYR A 168 1.99 6.98 -8.49
N ILE A 169 1.44 5.79 -8.72
CA ILE A 169 1.19 5.28 -10.08
C ILE A 169 -0.27 5.58 -10.40
N THR A 170 -0.54 6.56 -11.24
CA THR A 170 -1.90 6.95 -11.65
C THR A 170 -1.93 7.05 -13.16
N ALA A 171 -2.99 6.64 -13.85
CA ALA A 171 -3.03 6.83 -15.30
C ALA A 171 -3.24 8.32 -15.69
N VAL A 172 -2.20 9.17 -15.52
CA VAL A 172 -2.23 10.62 -15.78
C VAL A 172 -2.58 10.91 -17.24
N GLY A 173 -2.10 10.10 -18.19
CA GLY A 173 -2.48 10.18 -19.60
C GLY A 173 -3.89 9.65 -19.96
N HIS A 174 -4.62 9.09 -18.99
CA HIS A 174 -5.92 8.44 -19.17
C HIS A 174 -6.98 8.94 -18.16
N GLN A 175 -6.78 10.12 -17.56
CA GLN A 175 -7.70 10.69 -16.56
C GLN A 175 -9.14 10.75 -17.08
N GLU A 176 -9.36 11.06 -18.36
CA GLU A 176 -10.69 11.11 -18.98
C GLU A 176 -11.35 9.73 -19.06
N THR A 177 -10.58 8.67 -19.34
CA THR A 177 -11.08 7.29 -19.45
C THR A 177 -11.13 6.55 -18.10
N ASN A 178 -10.46 7.07 -17.07
CA ASN A 178 -10.55 6.51 -15.72
C ASN A 178 -11.94 6.78 -15.12
N PRO A 179 -12.49 5.83 -14.34
CA PRO A 179 -13.66 6.09 -13.51
C PRO A 179 -13.44 7.37 -12.69
N PRO A 180 -14.44 8.27 -12.58
CA PRO A 180 -14.25 9.57 -11.92
C PRO A 180 -13.68 9.49 -10.50
N TYR A 181 -13.95 8.39 -9.79
CA TYR A 181 -13.45 8.16 -8.43
C TYR A 181 -11.99 7.68 -8.35
N LEU A 182 -11.35 7.29 -9.45
CA LEU A 182 -9.92 6.94 -9.54
C LEU A 182 -9.08 8.05 -10.17
N ARG A 183 -9.70 9.19 -10.49
CA ARG A 183 -8.99 10.35 -11.00
C ARG A 183 -8.15 10.95 -9.87
N ALA A 184 -6.92 11.31 -10.21
CA ALA A 184 -5.97 11.76 -9.22
C ALA A 184 -6.29 13.20 -8.81
N THR A 185 -6.55 13.42 -7.53
CA THR A 185 -6.65 14.74 -6.92
C THR A 185 -5.31 15.06 -6.26
N PHE A 186 -4.33 15.47 -7.05
CA PHE A 186 -3.04 15.88 -6.50
C PHE A 186 -3.16 17.28 -5.89
N TYR A 187 -2.44 17.52 -4.77
CA TYR A 187 -2.31 18.83 -4.11
C TYR A 187 -3.57 19.39 -3.41
N ASP A 188 -4.06 18.68 -2.40
CA ASP A 188 -4.92 19.25 -1.36
C ASP A 188 -4.62 18.54 -0.02
N THR A 189 -4.41 19.30 1.05
CA THR A 189 -4.20 18.73 2.40
C THR A 189 -5.48 18.14 2.98
N ASP A 190 -6.64 18.58 2.48
CA ASP A 190 -7.95 18.22 3.01
C ASP A 190 -8.55 17.01 2.25
N ASN A 191 -8.35 16.92 0.93
CA ASN A 191 -8.92 15.84 0.09
C ASN A 191 -7.99 15.35 -1.04
N GLY A 192 -6.68 15.55 -0.93
CA GLY A 192 -5.71 15.24 -1.98
C GLY A 192 -4.74 14.13 -1.64
N SER A 193 -4.09 13.62 -2.69
CA SER A 193 -2.91 12.77 -2.54
C SER A 193 -1.66 13.62 -2.38
N SER A 194 -0.88 13.40 -1.32
CA SER A 194 0.29 14.24 -1.02
C SER A 194 1.29 13.58 -0.07
N VAL A 195 2.55 14.03 -0.17
CA VAL A 195 3.61 13.78 0.80
C VAL A 195 3.77 15.03 1.66
N ILE A 196 3.61 14.91 2.97
CA ILE A 196 3.55 16.03 3.92
C ILE A 196 4.52 15.76 5.08
N ASP A 197 5.25 16.79 5.52
CA ASP A 197 6.16 16.75 6.68
C ASP A 197 7.12 15.54 6.68
N SER A 198 7.51 15.10 5.49
CA SER A 198 8.28 13.87 5.30
C SER A 198 9.67 14.16 4.73
N ILE A 199 10.64 13.35 5.13
CA ILE A 199 12.00 13.38 4.62
C ILE A 199 12.13 12.24 3.61
N ILE A 200 12.31 12.59 2.34
CA ILE A 200 12.61 11.63 1.27
C ILE A 200 14.03 11.93 0.79
N ILE A 201 14.93 10.99 1.01
CA ILE A 201 16.32 11.06 0.55
C ILE A 201 16.47 10.08 -0.61
N GLY A 202 16.85 10.62 -1.76
CA GLY A 202 17.11 9.85 -2.97
C GLY A 202 18.28 10.43 -3.73
N ASP A 203 19.00 9.59 -4.46
CA ASP A 203 19.92 10.05 -5.51
C ASP A 203 19.15 10.60 -6.73
N ALA A 204 19.68 11.64 -7.36
CA ALA A 204 19.17 12.26 -8.58
C ALA A 204 19.49 11.45 -9.86
N GLY A 205 19.91 10.20 -9.73
CA GLY A 205 20.17 9.32 -10.85
C GLY A 205 18.91 8.87 -11.59
N ILE A 206 19.07 8.45 -12.84
CA ILE A 206 17.97 7.92 -13.66
C ILE A 206 17.61 6.52 -13.16
N SER A 207 16.35 6.29 -12.76
CA SER A 207 15.83 4.94 -12.50
C SER A 207 16.01 4.07 -13.75
N SER A 208 16.40 2.81 -13.56
CA SER A 208 16.48 1.83 -14.66
C SER A 208 15.10 1.41 -15.20
N THR A 209 14.03 1.78 -14.49
CA THR A 209 12.65 1.58 -14.95
C THR A 209 12.17 2.81 -15.73
N PRO A 210 11.62 2.64 -16.95
CA PRO A 210 11.04 3.75 -17.68
C PRO A 210 9.93 4.41 -16.87
N ILE A 211 10.01 5.73 -16.70
CA ILE A 211 8.86 6.52 -16.24
C ILE A 211 7.82 6.44 -17.36
N VAL A 212 6.79 5.62 -17.17
CA VAL A 212 5.63 5.60 -18.06
C VAL A 212 4.81 6.88 -17.82
N PRO A 213 4.04 7.38 -18.81
CA PRO A 213 3.25 8.63 -18.72
C PRO A 213 2.21 8.69 -17.58
N SER A 214 2.15 7.65 -16.75
CA SER A 214 1.25 7.42 -15.62
C SER A 214 1.98 7.35 -14.26
N THR A 215 3.21 7.84 -14.16
CA THR A 215 3.99 7.74 -12.92
C THR A 215 4.43 9.12 -12.45
N ALA A 216 4.00 9.50 -11.25
CA ALA A 216 4.56 10.62 -10.51
C ALA A 216 5.26 10.04 -9.26
N GLY A 217 6.58 10.12 -9.21
CA GLY A 217 7.36 9.58 -8.10
C GLY A 217 8.59 10.42 -7.79
N LEU A 218 8.97 10.46 -6.52
CA LEU A 218 10.24 10.98 -6.08
C LEU A 218 11.24 9.81 -6.11
N VAL A 219 12.15 9.86 -7.07
CA VAL A 219 13.18 8.84 -7.31
C VAL A 219 14.09 8.74 -6.09
N GLY A 220 14.41 7.51 -5.69
CA GLY A 220 15.42 7.23 -4.69
C GLY A 220 16.44 6.26 -5.27
N LYS A 221 17.73 6.50 -5.06
CA LYS A 221 18.70 5.42 -4.94
C LYS A 221 19.24 5.43 -3.52
#